data_AF-A0A438XY81-F1
#
_entry.id   AF-A0A438XY81-F1
#
_cell.length_a   1.000
_cell.length_b   1.000
_cell.length_c   1.000
_cell.angle_alpha   90.00
_cell.angle_beta   90.00
_cell.angle_gamma   90.00
#
_symmetry.space_group_name_H-M   'P 1'
#
loop_
_entity.id
_entity.type
_entity.pdbx_description
1 polymer ?
#
loop_
_entity_poly.entity_id
_entity_poly.type
_entity_poly.pdbx_seq_one_letter_code
_entity_poly.pdbx_strand_id
1 'polypeptide(L)'
;MQIIGQSGMNSPLFQAKKGMWLQDSYPAAFSLKLMLKDIRLANNEAGEAIKLPFLFQAQELYSQAEKSGLGELDMAAVYHYLEKGEH
;
A
#
# COMPACT_ATOMS: atom_id res chain seq x y z
N MET A 1 -1.83 15.83 -8.48
CA MET A 1 -2.21 14.51 -9.04
C MET A 1 -2.31 14.47 -10.58
N GLN A 2 -2.62 15.58 -11.29
CA GLN A 2 -2.74 15.57 -12.76
C GLN A 2 -1.41 15.31 -13.52
N ILE A 3 -0.29 15.86 -13.03
CA ILE A 3 1.03 15.69 -13.66
C ILE A 3 1.45 14.21 -13.72
N ILE A 4 1.23 13.45 -12.65
CA ILE A 4 1.50 11.99 -12.62
C ILE A 4 0.62 11.25 -13.62
N GLY A 5 -0.64 11.64 -13.76
CA GLY A 5 -1.58 11.02 -14.71
C GLY A 5 -1.23 11.24 -16.19
N GLN A 6 -0.40 12.24 -16.50
CA GLN A 6 0.05 12.56 -17.85
C GLN A 6 1.50 12.13 -18.12
N SER A 7 2.20 11.59 -17.12
CA SER A 7 3.58 11.12 -17.25
C SER A 7 3.65 9.61 -17.51
N GLY A 8 4.86 9.10 -17.75
CA GLY A 8 5.11 7.66 -17.87
C GLY A 8 4.85 6.86 -16.59
N MET A 9 4.59 7.51 -15.45
CA MET A 9 4.26 6.86 -14.18
C MET A 9 2.75 6.69 -13.97
N ASN A 10 1.92 7.09 -14.95
CA ASN A 10 0.50 6.84 -14.88
C ASN A 10 0.21 5.33 -14.87
N SER A 11 -0.71 4.89 -14.01
CA SER A 11 -1.19 3.51 -13.98
C SER A 11 -2.69 3.45 -13.69
N PRO A 12 -3.40 2.40 -14.14
CA PRO A 12 -4.81 2.21 -13.81
C PRO A 12 -5.06 2.19 -12.29
N LEU A 13 -4.14 1.59 -11.52
CA LEU A 13 -4.23 1.56 -10.06
C LEU A 13 -4.11 2.96 -9.46
N PHE A 14 -3.16 3.77 -9.92
CA PHE A 14 -3.06 5.18 -9.50
C PHE A 14 -4.34 5.96 -9.80
N GLN A 15 -4.91 5.80 -11.00
CA GLN A 15 -6.16 6.47 -11.37
C GLN A 15 -7.35 6.03 -10.51
N ALA A 16 -7.41 4.75 -10.13
CA ALA A 16 -8.46 4.21 -9.26
C ALA A 16 -8.33 4.70 -7.81
N LYS A 17 -7.11 4.83 -7.28
CA LYS A 17 -6.88 5.16 -5.87
C LYS A 17 -6.75 6.66 -5.59
N LYS A 18 -6.40 7.49 -6.59
CA LYS A 18 -6.16 8.95 -6.38
C LYS A 18 -7.32 9.68 -5.70
N GLY A 19 -8.57 9.26 -5.95
CA GLY A 19 -9.74 9.86 -5.33
C GLY A 19 -9.78 9.63 -3.81
N MET A 20 -9.37 8.45 -3.36
CA MET A 20 -9.30 8.09 -1.94
C MET A 20 -8.32 8.99 -1.19
N TRP A 21 -7.12 9.22 -1.74
CA TRP A 21 -6.12 10.11 -1.13
C TRP A 21 -6.57 11.57 -1.08
N LEU A 22 -7.22 12.07 -2.14
CA LEU A 22 -7.67 13.46 -2.19
C LEU A 22 -8.82 13.75 -1.21
N GLN A 23 -9.61 12.73 -0.87
CA GLN A 23 -10.79 12.83 -0.03
C GLN A 23 -10.54 12.34 1.41
N ASP A 24 -9.34 11.83 1.69
CA ASP A 24 -8.99 11.11 2.92
C ASP A 24 -10.05 10.06 3.32
N SER A 25 -10.49 9.27 2.34
CA SER A 25 -11.55 8.28 2.51
C SER A 25 -11.18 7.00 1.79
N TYR A 26 -11.10 5.90 2.55
CA TYR A 26 -10.54 4.62 2.09
C TYR A 26 -11.55 3.46 2.16
N PRO A 27 -12.71 3.55 1.48
CA PRO A 27 -13.66 2.45 1.42
C PRO A 27 -12.99 1.26 0.72
N ALA A 28 -13.06 0.08 1.35
CA ALA A 28 -12.32 -1.09 0.89
C ALA A 28 -12.85 -1.61 -0.46
N ALA A 29 -12.09 -1.39 -1.53
CA ALA A 29 -12.20 -2.16 -2.76
C ALA A 29 -11.24 -3.36 -2.74
N PHE A 30 -10.07 -3.19 -2.12
CA PHE A 30 -9.14 -4.26 -1.76
C PHE A 30 -8.47 -3.90 -0.44
N SER A 31 -8.69 -4.69 0.61
CA SER A 31 -8.31 -4.27 1.96
C SER A 31 -6.81 -4.36 2.23
N LEU A 32 -6.34 -3.52 3.14
CA LEU A 32 -4.94 -3.43 3.54
C LEU A 32 -4.42 -4.77 4.10
N LYS A 33 -5.23 -5.48 4.90
CA LYS A 33 -4.85 -6.82 5.41
C LYS A 33 -4.70 -7.86 4.30
N LEU A 34 -5.49 -7.77 3.23
CA LEU A 34 -5.37 -8.69 2.09
C LEU A 34 -4.11 -8.38 1.27
N MET A 35 -3.80 -7.09 1.05
CA MET A 35 -2.53 -6.69 0.44
C MET A 35 -1.33 -7.18 1.26
N LEU A 36 -1.38 -7.02 2.59
CA LEU A 36 -0.32 -7.50 3.48
C LEU A 36 -0.15 -9.03 3.43
N LYS A 37 -1.25 -9.79 3.34
CA LYS A 37 -1.21 -11.24 3.13
C LYS A 37 -0.48 -11.58 1.82
N ASP A 38 -0.80 -10.91 0.73
CA ASP A 38 -0.16 -11.16 -0.58
C ASP A 38 1.33 -10.76 -0.58
N ILE A 39 1.71 -9.67 0.11
CA ILE A 39 3.11 -9.29 0.33
C ILE A 39 3.87 -10.37 1.10
N ARG A 40 3.29 -10.91 2.18
CA ARG A 40 3.90 -11.99 2.97
C ARG A 40 4.10 -13.25 2.13
N LEU A 41 3.11 -13.61 1.30
CA LEU A 41 3.24 -14.74 0.37
C LEU A 41 4.38 -14.51 -0.64
N ALA A 42 4.48 -13.31 -1.22
CA ALA A 42 5.55 -12.98 -2.15
C ALA A 42 6.96 -13.01 -1.51
N ASN A 43 7.11 -12.51 -0.27
CA ASN A 43 8.38 -12.61 0.47
C ASN A 43 8.75 -14.06 0.78
N ASN A 44 7.77 -14.87 1.19
CA ASN A 44 8.00 -16.28 1.50
C ASN A 44 8.41 -17.07 0.25
N GLU A 45 7.82 -16.78 -0.91
CA GLU A 45 8.17 -17.41 -2.18
C GLU A 45 9.56 -16.99 -2.67
N ALA A 46 9.93 -15.72 -2.52
CA ALA A 46 11.27 -15.25 -2.84
C ALA A 46 12.34 -15.93 -1.96
N GLY A 47 12.01 -16.16 -0.68
CA GLY A 47 12.87 -16.81 0.31
C GLY A 47 14.27 -16.20 0.34
N GLU A 48 15.28 -17.05 0.51
CA GLU A 48 16.70 -16.66 0.43
C GLU A 48 17.22 -16.61 -1.03
N ALA A 49 16.41 -17.06 -1.99
CA ALA A 49 16.84 -17.20 -3.38
C ALA A 49 16.95 -15.85 -4.10
N ILE A 50 16.08 -14.89 -3.76
CA ILE A 50 16.05 -13.56 -4.38
C ILE A 50 15.94 -12.48 -3.32
N LYS A 51 16.87 -11.52 -3.34
CA LYS A 51 16.79 -10.34 -2.48
C LYS A 51 15.84 -9.31 -3.06
N LEU A 52 14.69 -9.14 -2.40
CA LEU A 52 13.71 -8.11 -2.70
C LEU A 52 13.66 -7.09 -1.53
N PRO A 53 14.65 -6.17 -1.41
CA PRO A 53 14.41 -4.94 -0.66
C PRO A 53 13.19 -4.24 -1.31
N PHE A 54 12.64 -3.15 -0.82
CA PHE A 54 11.28 -2.72 -1.21
C PHE A 54 10.17 -3.70 -0.81
N LEU A 55 10.20 -4.99 -1.18
CA LEU A 55 9.16 -5.93 -0.72
C LEU A 55 9.24 -6.17 0.78
N PHE A 56 10.45 -6.25 1.35
CA PHE A 56 10.65 -6.31 2.80
C PHE A 56 10.12 -5.05 3.51
N GLN A 57 10.52 -3.85 3.09
CA GLN A 57 10.03 -2.63 3.74
C GLN A 57 8.56 -2.33 3.43
N ALA A 58 8.01 -2.81 2.31
CA ALA A 58 6.57 -2.82 2.10
C ALA A 58 5.86 -3.71 3.14
N GLN A 59 6.39 -4.91 3.42
CA GLN A 59 5.82 -5.77 4.46
C GLN A 59 5.83 -5.10 5.83
N GLU A 60 6.93 -4.44 6.20
CA GLU A 60 7.05 -3.70 7.45
C GLU A 60 6.01 -2.58 7.52
N LEU A 61 5.97 -1.71 6.51
CA LEU A 61 5.04 -0.60 6.42
C LEU A 61 3.58 -1.05 6.53
N TYR A 62 3.20 -2.05 5.73
CA TYR A 62 1.84 -2.60 5.75
C TYR A 62 1.51 -3.31 7.08
N SER A 63 2.49 -3.95 7.72
CA SER A 63 2.30 -4.57 9.03
C SER A 63 2.07 -3.53 10.13
N GLN A 64 2.76 -2.39 10.07
CA GLN A 64 2.56 -1.32 11.03
C GLN A 64 1.21 -0.60 10.80
N ALA A 65 0.84 -0.34 9.55
CA ALA A 65 -0.46 0.22 9.20
C ALA A 65 -1.64 -0.69 9.58
N GLU A 66 -1.49 -2.02 9.44
CA GLU A 66 -2.48 -2.98 9.94
C GLU A 66 -2.63 -2.87 11.47
N LYS A 67 -1.50 -2.86 12.19
CA LYS A 67 -1.48 -2.73 13.67
C LYS A 67 -2.08 -1.41 14.16
N SER A 68 -2.00 -0.34 13.38
CA SER A 68 -2.65 0.93 13.69
C SER A 68 -4.15 0.96 13.38
N GLY A 69 -4.76 -0.18 13.07
CA GLY A 69 -6.21 -0.32 12.88
C GLY A 69 -6.69 -0.07 11.44
N LEU A 70 -5.80 0.06 10.46
CA LEU A 70 -6.18 0.33 9.06
C LEU A 70 -6.46 -0.95 8.24
N GLY A 71 -6.38 -2.13 8.85
CA GLY A 71 -6.44 -3.43 8.17
C GLY A 71 -7.69 -3.65 7.31
N GLU A 72 -8.86 -3.16 7.74
CA GLU A 72 -10.13 -3.29 7.00
C GLU A 72 -10.34 -2.20 5.94
N LEU A 73 -9.56 -1.11 5.98
CA LEU A 73 -9.64 -0.06 4.96
C LEU A 73 -8.97 -0.52 3.66
N ASP A 74 -9.20 0.23 2.58
CA ASP A 74 -8.51 -0.05 1.33
C ASP A 74 -6.97 -0.01 1.48
N MET A 75 -6.24 -0.80 0.70
CA MET A 75 -4.78 -0.80 0.65
C MET A 75 -4.16 0.59 0.44
N ALA A 76 -4.91 1.52 -0.16
CA ALA A 76 -4.50 2.91 -0.32
C ALA A 76 -4.36 3.67 1.02
N ALA A 77 -4.99 3.20 2.09
CA ALA A 77 -4.89 3.77 3.44
C ALA A 77 -3.48 3.64 4.04
N VAL A 78 -2.57 2.88 3.43
CA VAL A 78 -1.15 2.90 3.82
C VAL A 78 -0.55 4.31 3.71
N TYR A 79 -1.06 5.14 2.79
CA TYR A 79 -0.66 6.53 2.67
C TYR A 79 -1.02 7.34 3.92
N HIS A 80 -2.21 7.10 4.51
CA HIS A 80 -2.63 7.72 5.76
C HIS A 80 -1.69 7.42 6.93
N TYR A 81 -1.19 6.18 6.98
CA TYR A 81 -0.21 5.78 7.97
C TYR A 81 1.13 6.51 7.79
N LEU A 82 1.57 6.71 6.54
CA LEU A 82 2.78 7.47 6.22
C LEU A 82 2.64 8.97 6.55
N GLU A 83 1.49 9.58 6.26
CA GLU A 83 1.25 11.01 6.49
C GLU A 83 1.26 11.37 7.98
N LYS A 84 0.77 10.49 8.85
CA LYS A 84 0.70 10.71 10.30
C LYS A 84 2.02 10.51 11.06
N GLY A 85 3.14 10.47 10.34
CA GLY A 85 4.45 10.03 10.81
C GLY A 85 4.79 10.35 12.28
N GLU A 86 4.64 9.34 13.13
CA GLU A 86 5.53 9.07 14.25
C GLU A 86 6.29 7.79 13.86
N HIS A 87 7.23 7.91 12.92
CA HIS A 87 8.14 6.83 12.49
C HIS A 87 9.54 7.09 13.01
#